data_AF-A0AAW5JYI7-F1
#
_entry.id   AF-A0AAW5JYI7-F1
#
_cell.length_a   1.000
_cell.length_b   1.000
_cell.length_c   1.000
_cell.angle_alpha   90.00
_cell.angle_beta   90.00
_cell.angle_gamma   90.00
#
_symmetry.space_group_name_H-M   'P 1'
#
loop_
_entity.id
_entity.type
_entity.pdbx_description
1 polymer ?
#
loop_
_entity_poly.entity_id
_entity_poly.type
_entity_poly.pdbx_seq_one_letter_code
_entity_poly.pdbx_strand_id
1 'polypeptide(L)' 'EAEEKLFCLRDQFGTKPFYYYETADGKLLYGTTIRKIMEQPGFVKELNEEMLQLYLSLTYVAGENTFFRGLKKLLPGRY' A
#
# COMPACT_ATOMS: atom_id res chain seq x y z
N GLU A 1 9.09 15.24 25.56
CA GLU A 1 9.55 14.57 24.33
C GLU A 1 8.62 14.97 23.20
N ALA A 2 9.16 15.27 22.02
CA ALA A 2 8.35 15.54 20.84
C ALA A 2 7.90 14.21 20.24
N GLU A 3 6.60 14.04 20.03
CA GLU A 3 6.03 12.82 19.44
C GLU A 3 6.29 12.84 17.93
N GLU A 4 7.11 11.92 17.42
CA GLU A 4 7.41 11.80 15.98
C GLU A 4 6.22 11.16 15.23
N LYS A 5 5.19 11.97 14.98
CA LYS A 5 3.98 11.56 14.24
C LYS A 5 4.06 11.95 12.77
N LEU A 6 3.83 10.97 11.90
CA LEU A 6 3.58 11.20 10.48
C LEU A 6 2.07 11.09 10.21
N PHE A 7 1.49 12.15 9.66
CA PHE A 7 0.11 12.12 9.14
C PHE A 7 0.15 12.05 7.61
N CYS A 8 -0.65 11.16 7.03
CA CYS A 8 -0.84 11.06 5.59
C CYS A 8 -2.33 11.22 5.30
N LEU A 9 -2.67 11.84 4.18
CA LEU A 9 -4.05 11.99 3.76
C LEU A 9 -4.15 11.77 2.26
N ARG A 10 -5.24 11.15 1.82
CA ARG A 10 -5.55 10.96 0.41
C ARG A 10 -6.69 11.86 -0.01
N ASP A 11 -6.59 12.40 -1.22
CA ASP A 11 -7.64 13.24 -1.78
C ASP A 11 -9.00 12.52 -1.79
N GLN A 12 -10.08 13.31 -1.67
CA GLN A 12 -11.44 12.80 -1.54
C GLN A 12 -11.87 11.85 -2.68
N PHE A 13 -11.36 12.09 -3.90
CA PHE A 13 -11.67 11.29 -5.08
C PHE A 13 -10.66 10.16 -5.32
N GLY A 14 -9.55 10.15 -4.58
CA GLY A 14 -8.46 9.20 -4.75
C GLY A 14 -7.78 9.31 -6.11
N THR A 15 -7.76 10.50 -6.71
CA THR A 15 -7.14 10.79 -8.00
C THR A 15 -5.69 10.32 -8.02
N LYS A 16 -4.95 10.59 -6.95
CA LYS A 16 -3.59 10.05 -6.79
C LYS A 16 -3.62 8.86 -5.84
N PRO A 17 -3.10 7.69 -6.24
CA PRO A 17 -2.99 6.57 -5.32
C PRO A 17 -1.92 6.86 -4.27
N PHE A 18 -2.17 6.34 -3.07
CA PHE A 18 -1.23 6.36 -1.96
C PHE A 18 -1.15 4.95 -1.41
N TYR A 19 0.07 4.41 -1.36
CA TYR A 19 0.35 3.06 -0.91
C TYR A 19 1.27 3.11 0.31
N TYR A 20 1.13 2.12 1.17
CA TYR A 20 1.94 1.95 2.36
C TYR A 20 2.18 0.47 2.67
N TYR A 21 3.30 0.19 3.31
CA TYR A 21 3.77 -1.14 3.68
C TYR A 21 4.56 -1.07 4.97
N GLU A 22 4.29 -1.96 5.91
CA GLU A 22 5.05 -2.07 7.15
C GLU A 22 6.06 -3.21 7.02
N THR A 23 7.34 -2.92 7.20
CA THR A 23 8.40 -3.94 7.15
C THR A 23 8.40 -4.78 8.43
N ALA A 24 9.03 -5.95 8.39
CA ALA A 24 9.18 -6.81 9.57
C ALA A 24 9.88 -6.10 10.75
N ASP A 25 10.77 -5.15 10.46
CA ASP A 25 11.47 -4.33 11.46
C ASP A 25 10.65 -3.11 11.95
N GLY A 26 9.37 -3.00 11.58
CA GLY A 26 8.46 -1.92 11.99
C GLY A 26 8.65 -0.60 11.26
N LYS A 27 9.36 -0.57 10.12
CA LYS A 27 9.49 0.64 9.30
C LYS A 27 8.28 0.79 8.39
N LEU A 28 7.74 2.00 8.31
CA LEU A 28 6.67 2.33 7.37
C LEU A 28 7.27 2.81 6.04
N LEU A 29 7.10 2.01 5.00
CA LEU A 29 7.37 2.40 3.62
C LEU A 29 6.09 2.99 3.01
N TYR A 30 6.21 4.09 2.27
CA TYR A 30 5.07 4.74 1.65
C TYR A 30 5.44 5.39 0.32
N GLY A 31 4.42 5.65 -0.51
CA GLY A 31 4.61 6.29 -1.80
C GLY A 31 3.38 6.26 -2.69
N THR A 32 3.43 7.03 -3.78
CA THR A 32 2.33 7.10 -4.74
C THR A 32 2.38 6.02 -5.82
N THR A 33 3.47 5.24 -5.88
CA THR A 33 3.61 4.14 -6.83
C THR A 33 4.19 2.91 -6.14
N ILE A 34 3.66 1.75 -6.49
CA ILE A 34 4.11 0.46 -5.94
C ILE A 34 5.58 0.21 -6.27
N ARG A 35 6.01 0.52 -7.49
CA ARG A 35 7.41 0.33 -7.94
C ARG A 35 8.43 1.00 -7.03
N LYS A 36 8.18 2.25 -6.62
CA LYS A 36 9.08 2.99 -5.72
C LYS A 36 9.12 2.42 -4.31
N ILE A 37 8.04 1.78 -3.86
CA ILE A 37 8.02 1.10 -2.55
C ILE A 37 8.79 -0.22 -2.65
N MET A 38 8.66 -0.94 -3.76
CA MET A 38 9.40 -2.19 -3.99
C MET A 38 10.91 -2.01 -4.04
N GLU A 39 11.39 -0.81 -4.42
CA GLU A 39 12.81 -0.46 -4.47
C GLU A 39 13.39 -0.09 -3.08
N GLN A 40 12.54 0.12 -2.08
CA GLN A 40 12.98 0.52 -0.73
C GLN A 40 13.45 -0.68 0.09
N PRO A 41 14.47 -0.50 0.95
CA PRO A 41 14.97 -1.57 1.80
C PRO A 41 13.91 -2.05 2.80
N GLY A 42 13.81 -3.37 2.95
CA GLY A 42 12.84 -4.02 3.84
C GLY A 42 11.51 -4.40 3.19
N PHE A 43 11.28 -4.04 1.92
CA PHE A 43 10.14 -4.55 1.18
C PHE A 43 10.32 -6.02 0.80
N VAL A 44 9.37 -6.87 1.16
CA VAL A 44 9.36 -8.29 0.77
C VAL A 44 8.39 -8.49 -0.39
N LYS A 45 8.91 -8.93 -1.54
CA LYS A 45 8.11 -9.18 -2.75
C LYS A 45 7.40 -10.54 -2.67
N GLU A 46 6.37 -10.60 -1.85
CA GLU A 46 5.53 -11.78 -1.66
C GLU A 46 4.17 -11.61 -2.37
N LEU A 47 3.73 -12.66 -3.08
CA LEU A 47 2.45 -12.66 -3.78
C LEU A 47 1.28 -12.76 -2.80
N ASN A 48 0.26 -11.93 -2.99
CA ASN A 48 -1.00 -12.09 -2.30
C ASN A 48 -1.93 -13.06 -3.09
N GLU A 49 -1.84 -14.35 -2.78
CA GLU A 49 -2.62 -15.41 -3.45
C GLU A 49 -4.14 -15.20 -3.34
N GLU A 50 -4.63 -14.61 -2.26
CA GLU A 50 -6.06 -14.30 -2.10
C GLU A 50 -6.54 -13.31 -3.16
N MET A 51 -5.68 -12.33 -3.50
CA MET A 51 -5.99 -11.34 -4.52
C MET A 51 -5.73 -11.86 -5.94
N LEU A 52 -4.94 -12.92 -6.09
CA LEU A 52 -4.66 -13.54 -7.40
C LEU A 52 -5.95 -14.03 -8.05
N GLN A 53 -6.78 -14.78 -7.32
CA GLN A 53 -8.05 -15.29 -7.84
C GLN A 53 -8.98 -14.15 -8.29
N LEU A 54 -9.09 -13.10 -7.48
CA LEU A 54 -9.92 -11.93 -7.79
C LEU A 54 -9.41 -11.22 -9.04
N TYR A 55 -8.10 -11.01 -9.15
CA TYR A 55 -7.50 -10.38 -10.31
C TYR A 55 -7.65 -11.21 -11.58
N LEU A 56 -7.48 -12.53 -11.52
CA LEU A 56 -7.68 -13.39 -12.69
C LEU A 56 -9.15 -13.39 -13.15
N SER A 57 -10.09 -13.18 -12.23
CA SER A 57 -11.52 -13.13 -12.54
C SER A 57 -11.98 -11.76 -13.03
N LEU A 58 -11.46 -10.68 -12.44
CA LEU A 58 -11.97 -9.32 -12.62
C LEU A 58 -11.00 -8.40 -13.35
N THR A 59 -9.75 -8.82 -13.57
CA THR A 59 -8.62 -8.04 -14.11
C THR A 59 -8.17 -6.86 -13.24
N TYR A 60 -8.70 -6.72 -12.02
CA TYR A 60 -8.26 -5.73 -11.04
C TYR A 60 -8.45 -6.23 -9.60
N VAL A 61 -7.75 -5.58 -8.66
CA VAL A 61 -7.92 -5.81 -7.21
C VAL A 61 -8.69 -4.64 -6.60
N ALA A 62 -9.85 -4.92 -6.03
CA ALA A 62 -10.70 -3.93 -5.37
C ALA A 62 -10.24 -3.64 -3.93
N GLY A 63 -10.63 -2.47 -3.40
CA GLY A 63 -10.38 -2.10 -2.00
C GLY A 63 -8.92 -1.68 -1.72
N GLU A 64 -8.47 -2.01 -0.51
CA GLU A 64 -7.17 -1.61 0.04
C GLU A 64 -6.03 -2.54 -0.36
N ASN A 65 -6.33 -3.79 -0.65
CA ASN A 65 -5.30 -4.78 -0.93
C ASN A 65 -4.65 -4.56 -2.31
N THR A 66 -3.45 -5.10 -2.45
CA THR A 66 -2.71 -5.14 -3.71
C THR A 66 -2.28 -6.57 -4.02
N PHE A 67 -1.60 -6.73 -5.15
CA PHE A 67 -1.00 -8.00 -5.56
C PHE A 67 0.13 -8.48 -4.64
N PHE A 68 0.67 -7.59 -3.80
CA PHE A 68 1.74 -7.89 -2.87
C PHE A 68 1.20 -8.00 -1.46
N ARG A 69 1.60 -9.05 -0.73
CA ARG A 69 1.16 -9.28 0.64
C ARG A 69 1.63 -8.13 1.53
N GLY A 70 0.73 -7.61 2.37
CA GLY A 70 1.00 -6.50 3.29
C GLY A 70 1.04 -5.10 2.66
N LEU A 71 1.22 -4.98 1.34
CA LEU A 71 1.18 -3.68 0.66
C LEU A 71 -0.26 -3.25 0.47
N LYS A 72 -0.63 -2.13 1.08
CA LYS A 72 -1.98 -1.59 1.08
C LYS A 72 -2.05 -0.25 0.35
N LYS A 73 -3.24 0.06 -0.14
CA LYS A 73 -3.63 1.31 -0.77
C LYS A 73 -4.58 2.03 0.18
N LEU A 74 -4.22 3.24 0.61
CA LEU A 74 -5.09 4.09 1.42
C LEU A 74 -6.34 4.45 0.62
N LEU A 75 -7.55 4.24 1.14
CA LEU A 75 -8.78 4.55 0.41
C LEU A 75 -8.96 6.07 0.17
N PRO A 76 -9.73 6.49 -0.84
CA PRO A 76 -10.06 7.90 -1.07
C PRO A 76 -10.65 8.58 0.17
N GLY A 77 -10.29 9.84 0.42
CA GLY A 77 -10.83 10.63 1.53
C GLY A 77 -10.51 10.10 2.94
N ARG A 78 -9.44 9.31 3.08
CA ARG A 78 -8.95 8.79 4.37
C ARG A 78 -7.64 9.47 4.78
N TYR A 79 -7.37 9.45 6.08
CA TYR A 79 -6.12 9.83 6.72
C TYR A 79 -5.67 8.75 7.70
#